data_AF-A0A6P0YHN2-F1
#
_entry.id   AF-A0A6P0YHN2-F1
#
_cell.length_a   1.000
_cell.length_b   1.000
_cell.length_c   1.000
_cell.angle_alpha   90.00
_cell.angle_beta   90.00
_cell.angle_gamma   90.00
#
_symmetry.space_group_name_H-M   'P 1'
#
loop_
_entity.id
_entity.type
_entity.pdbx_description
1 polymer ?
#
loop_
_entity_poly.entity_id
_entity_poly.type
_entity_poly.pdbx_seq_one_letter_code
_entity_poly.pdbx_strand_id
1 'polypeptide(L)'
;MLIATPTALASLNDDRFDGNIFALYAGNGSLVPARVTLKESLKSSKPALLVFFLDDSKDCKQFSTVVSQLQAFYGRAASFIPVNVDAIVTPITDDSTQSAYYYEGF
;
A
#
# COMPACT_ATOMS: atom_id res chain seq x y z
N MET A 1 -41.38 4.79 1.51
CA MET A 1 -40.54 5.83 2.13
C MET A 1 -39.19 5.18 2.40
N LEU A 2 -38.19 5.44 1.56
CA LEU A 2 -36.85 4.86 1.69
C LEU A 2 -36.15 5.66 2.79
N ILE A 3 -36.05 5.09 3.99
CA ILE A 3 -35.35 5.73 5.11
C ILE A 3 -33.90 5.91 4.68
N ALA A 4 -33.44 7.16 4.73
CA ALA A 4 -32.10 7.59 4.35
C ALA A 4 -31.05 6.70 5.03
N THR A 5 -30.47 5.77 4.27
CA THR A 5 -29.20 5.17 4.65
C THR A 5 -28.20 6.33 4.72
N PRO A 6 -27.54 6.57 5.86
CA PRO A 6 -26.49 7.57 5.90
C PRO A 6 -25.47 7.24 4.81
N THR A 7 -24.93 8.28 4.16
CA THR A 7 -23.81 8.10 3.25
C THR A 7 -22.70 7.32 3.96
N ALA A 8 -22.05 6.40 3.25
CA ALA A 8 -20.93 5.66 3.82
C ALA A 8 -19.94 6.66 4.46
N LEU A 9 -19.52 6.38 5.70
CA LEU A 9 -18.55 7.22 6.41
C LEU A 9 -17.16 7.14 5.77
N ALA A 10 -16.90 6.09 5.01
CA ALA A 10 -15.70 5.87 4.22
C ALA A 10 -15.89 6.42 2.81
N SER A 11 -14.90 7.18 2.31
CA SER A 11 -15.00 7.91 1.05
C SER A 11 -13.70 7.77 0.25
N LEU A 12 -13.83 7.33 -1.00
CA LEU A 12 -12.70 7.07 -1.90
C LEU A 12 -12.03 8.36 -2.38
N ASN A 13 -12.78 9.47 -2.45
CA ASN A 13 -12.40 10.67 -3.20
C ASN A 13 -12.02 11.86 -2.30
N ASP A 14 -11.71 11.60 -1.03
CA ASP A 14 -11.22 12.61 -0.08
C ASP A 14 -10.02 12.11 0.72
N ASP A 15 -9.38 13.04 1.41
CA ASP A 15 -8.19 12.82 2.22
C ASP A 15 -8.54 12.48 3.69
N ARG A 16 -9.70 11.87 3.95
CA ARG A 16 -10.10 11.46 5.31
C ARG A 16 -9.53 10.08 5.64
N PHE A 17 -8.98 9.91 6.83
CA PHE A 17 -8.61 8.57 7.29
C PHE A 17 -9.86 7.71 7.56
N ASP A 18 -10.02 6.63 6.79
CA ASP A 18 -11.13 5.69 6.91
C ASP A 18 -10.69 4.31 7.46
N GLY A 19 -9.38 4.10 7.58
CA GLY A 19 -8.75 2.81 7.87
C GLY A 19 -7.78 2.41 6.75
N ASN A 20 -7.32 1.15 6.78
CA ASN A 20 -6.32 0.71 5.81
C ASN A 20 -6.86 0.65 4.37
N ILE A 21 -6.23 1.39 3.45
CA ILE A 21 -6.74 1.54 2.08
C ILE A 21 -6.72 0.24 1.26
N PHE A 22 -5.82 -0.70 1.56
CA PHE A 22 -5.77 -1.98 0.87
C PHE A 22 -6.90 -2.92 1.31
N ALA A 23 -7.25 -2.86 2.59
CA ALA A 23 -8.39 -3.60 3.13
C ALA A 23 -9.74 -3.03 2.63
N LEU A 24 -9.84 -1.70 2.54
CA LEU A 24 -11.10 -1.02 2.25
C LEU A 24 -11.37 -0.83 0.76
N TYR A 25 -10.35 -0.46 -0.02
CA TYR A 25 -10.53 0.05 -1.38
C TYR A 25 -9.87 -0.81 -2.46
N ALA A 26 -8.84 -1.58 -2.11
CA ALA A 26 -8.06 -2.30 -3.12
C ALA A 26 -8.68 -3.62 -3.60
N GLY A 27 -9.70 -4.14 -2.91
CA GLY A 27 -10.32 -5.43 -3.23
C GLY A 27 -9.43 -6.66 -2.91
N ASN A 28 -8.22 -6.43 -2.39
CA ASN A 28 -7.29 -7.46 -1.94
C ASN A 28 -6.63 -7.04 -0.62
N GLY A 29 -7.36 -7.20 0.48
CA GLY A 29 -6.85 -6.90 1.82
C GLY A 29 -5.66 -7.76 2.24
N SER A 30 -5.37 -8.87 1.54
CA SER A 30 -4.22 -9.74 1.86
C SER A 30 -2.86 -9.16 1.45
N LEU A 31 -2.86 -8.02 0.76
CA LEU A 31 -1.65 -7.26 0.42
C LEU A 31 -1.02 -6.58 1.65
N VAL A 32 -1.81 -6.28 2.68
CA VAL A 32 -1.34 -5.65 3.91
C VAL A 32 -1.62 -6.58 5.11
N PRO A 33 -0.60 -6.92 5.92
CA PRO A 33 0.81 -6.56 5.75
C PRO A 33 1.46 -7.28 4.55
N ALA A 34 2.56 -6.72 4.04
CA ALA A 34 3.34 -7.35 2.99
C ALA A 34 3.81 -8.76 3.44
N ARG A 35 3.70 -9.75 2.56
CA ARG A 35 4.06 -11.14 2.87
C ARG A 35 5.57 -11.40 2.92
N VAL A 36 6.35 -10.54 2.28
CA VAL A 36 7.82 -10.64 2.21
C VAL A 36 8.41 -9.25 2.39
N THR A 37 9.59 -9.21 2.98
CA THR A 37 10.41 -8.00 3.11
C THR A 37 11.21 -7.75 1.83
N LEU A 38 11.69 -6.51 1.65
CA LEU A 38 12.56 -6.16 0.52
C LEU A 38 13.83 -7.01 0.52
N LYS A 39 14.47 -7.16 1.69
CA LYS A 39 15.62 -8.03 1.91
C LYS A 39 15.40 -9.47 1.44
N GLU A 40 14.26 -10.07 1.76
CA GLU A 40 13.91 -11.43 1.33
C GLU A 40 13.69 -11.53 -0.19
N SER A 41 13.04 -10.53 -0.79
CA SER A 41 12.84 -10.46 -2.23
C SER A 41 14.17 -10.39 -2.99
N LEU A 42 15.07 -9.50 -2.55
CA LEU A 42 16.41 -9.33 -3.11
C LEU A 42 17.24 -10.60 -2.96
N LYS A 43 17.22 -11.24 -1.78
CA LYS A 43 17.91 -12.52 -1.53
C LYS A 43 17.42 -13.63 -2.47
N SER A 44 16.15 -13.61 -2.83
CA SER A 44 15.54 -14.58 -3.75
C SER A 44 15.70 -14.19 -5.23
N SER A 45 16.46 -13.12 -5.52
CA SER A 45 16.60 -12.52 -6.86
C SER A 45 15.26 -12.23 -7.54
N LYS A 46 14.21 -11.96 -6.75
CA LYS A 46 12.87 -11.67 -7.22
C LYS A 46 12.68 -10.14 -7.24
N PRO A 47 12.27 -9.54 -8.37
CA PRO A 47 11.97 -8.12 -8.45
C PRO A 47 10.97 -7.70 -7.37
N ALA A 48 11.19 -6.54 -6.75
CA ALA A 48 10.29 -5.98 -5.76
C ALA A 48 9.65 -4.70 -6.30
N LEU A 49 8.33 -4.58 -6.16
CA LEU A 49 7.59 -3.35 -6.35
C LEU A 49 7.26 -2.79 -4.97
N LEU A 50 7.96 -1.72 -4.57
CA LEU A 50 7.64 -0.95 -3.39
C LEU A 50 6.46 -0.02 -3.71
N VAL A 51 5.46 -0.01 -2.84
CA VAL A 51 4.30 0.89 -2.97
C VAL A 51 4.19 1.69 -1.68
N PHE A 52 4.75 2.90 -1.69
CA PHE A 52 4.60 3.84 -0.58
C PHE A 52 3.21 4.45 -0.62
N PHE A 53 2.53 4.47 0.52
CA PHE A 53 1.17 4.98 0.60
C PHE A 53 0.89 5.65 1.95
N LEU A 54 -0.13 6.51 1.93
CA LEU A 54 -0.78 7.09 3.09
C LEU A 54 -2.24 6.62 3.11
N ASP A 55 -2.77 6.32 4.29
CA ASP A 55 -4.13 5.81 4.44
C ASP A 55 -5.19 6.92 4.31
N ASP A 56 -4.78 8.17 4.46
CA ASP A 56 -5.60 9.38 4.37
C ASP A 56 -5.34 10.17 3.07
N SER A 57 -4.68 9.60 2.07
CA SER A 57 -4.52 10.24 0.76
C SER A 57 -5.54 9.70 -0.24
N LYS A 58 -6.36 10.58 -0.83
CA LYS A 58 -7.33 10.22 -1.87
C LYS A 58 -6.66 9.56 -3.09
N ASP A 59 -5.47 10.03 -3.44
CA ASP A 59 -4.72 9.53 -4.60
C ASP A 59 -4.24 8.09 -4.31
N CYS A 60 -3.76 7.85 -3.08
CA CYS A 60 -3.41 6.50 -2.63
C CYS A 60 -4.64 5.58 -2.59
N LYS A 61 -5.77 6.04 -2.04
CA LYS A 61 -7.04 5.30 -2.01
C LYS A 61 -7.45 4.85 -3.41
N GLN A 62 -7.47 5.77 -4.38
CA GLN A 62 -7.83 5.48 -5.77
C GLN A 62 -6.83 4.54 -6.45
N PHE A 63 -5.53 4.75 -6.23
CA PHE A 63 -4.48 3.94 -6.85
C PHE A 63 -4.38 2.51 -6.28
N SER A 64 -4.88 2.28 -5.05
CA SER A 64 -4.84 0.97 -4.39
C SER A 64 -5.44 -0.17 -5.23
N THR A 65 -6.49 0.11 -6.00
CA THR A 65 -7.10 -0.87 -6.92
C THR A 65 -6.14 -1.27 -8.05
N VAL A 66 -5.37 -0.31 -8.60
CA VAL A 66 -4.38 -0.57 -9.64
C VAL A 66 -3.29 -1.51 -9.13
N VAL A 67 -2.81 -1.28 -7.89
CA VAL A 67 -1.81 -2.13 -7.25
C VAL A 67 -2.32 -3.56 -7.10
N SER A 68 -3.59 -3.75 -6.71
CA SER A 68 -4.17 -5.09 -6.60
C SER A 68 -4.32 -5.80 -7.94
N GLN A 69 -4.68 -5.08 -9.00
CA GLN A 69 -4.74 -5.65 -10.36
C GLN A 69 -3.34 -6.07 -10.84
N LEU A 70 -2.33 -5.24 -10.60
CA LEU A 70 -0.94 -5.59 -10.89
C LEU A 70 -0.49 -6.81 -10.09
N GLN A 71 -0.83 -6.90 -8.81
CA GLN A 71 -0.45 -8.05 -7.99
C GLN A 71 -1.18 -9.33 -8.43
N ALA A 72 -2.45 -9.24 -8.83
CA ALA A 72 -3.19 -10.40 -9.33
C ALA A 72 -2.52 -11.01 -10.58
N PHE A 73 -1.99 -10.18 -11.47
CA PHE A 73 -1.31 -10.63 -12.68
C PHE A 73 0.17 -11.00 -12.45
N TYR A 74 0.92 -10.15 -11.74
CA TYR A 74 2.38 -10.23 -11.60
C TYR A 74 2.87 -10.80 -10.26
N GLY A 75 2.01 -11.12 -9.29
CA GLY A 75 2.43 -11.53 -7.94
C GLY A 75 3.32 -12.79 -7.88
N ARG A 76 3.28 -13.62 -8.92
CA ARG A 76 4.22 -14.74 -9.08
C ARG A 76 5.62 -14.25 -9.50
N ALA A 77 5.69 -13.29 -10.40
CA ALA A 77 6.93 -12.77 -10.99
C ALA A 77 7.61 -11.70 -10.12
N ALA A 78 6.85 -10.89 -9.39
CA ALA A 78 7.37 -9.81 -8.55
C ALA A 78 6.77 -9.83 -7.14
N SER A 79 7.51 -9.32 -6.17
CA SER A 79 7.08 -9.14 -4.79
C SER A 79 6.44 -7.76 -4.65
N PHE A 80 5.18 -7.72 -4.26
CA PHE A 80 4.47 -6.46 -4.00
C PHE A 80 4.58 -6.15 -2.51
N ILE A 81 5.19 -5.01 -2.20
CA ILE A 81 5.51 -4.61 -0.83
C ILE A 81 4.90 -3.23 -0.57
N PRO A 82 3.63 -3.17 -0.12
CA PRO A 82 3.05 -1.92 0.35
C PRO A 82 3.71 -1.48 1.65
N VAL A 83 4.08 -0.20 1.71
CA VAL A 83 4.76 0.44 2.84
C VAL A 83 3.95 1.67 3.25
N ASN A 84 3.34 1.61 4.44
CA ASN A 84 2.70 2.78 5.01
C ASN A 84 3.81 3.77 5.42
N VAL A 85 3.75 4.98 4.88
CA VAL A 85 4.75 6.02 5.10
C VAL A 85 4.76 6.50 6.55
N ASP A 86 3.60 6.60 7.21
CA ASP A 86 3.49 6.99 8.63
C ASP A 86 4.17 5.99 9.57
N ALA A 87 4.35 4.74 9.11
CA ALA A 87 5.05 3.71 9.86
C ALA A 87 6.60 3.80 9.73
N ILE A 88 7.13 4.66 8.85
CA ILE A 88 8.57 4.84 8.67
C ILE A 88 9.10 5.77 9.76
N VAL A 89 9.66 5.18 10.82
CA VAL A 89 10.22 5.94 11.97
C VAL A 89 11.56 6.61 11.64
N THR A 90 12.35 6.02 10.74
CA THR A 90 13.68 6.53 10.36
C THR A 90 13.83 6.47 8.85
N PRO A 91 13.53 7.55 8.13
CA PRO A 91 13.60 7.57 6.66
C PRO A 91 15.05 7.57 6.15
N ILE A 92 16.01 8.02 6.97
CA ILE A 92 17.43 8.04 6.59
C ILE A 92 18.09 6.74 7.04
N THR A 93 18.37 5.87 6.10
CA THR A 93 19.15 4.64 6.30
C THR A 93 20.08 4.45 5.11
N ASP A 94 21.27 3.90 5.36
CA ASP A 94 22.21 3.51 4.29
C ASP A 94 22.02 2.04 3.87
N ASP A 95 21.08 1.31 4.49
CA ASP A 95 20.80 -0.09 4.19
C ASP A 95 19.81 -0.21 3.01
N SER A 96 20.35 -0.38 1.81
CA SER A 96 19.58 -0.64 0.57
C SER A 96 18.67 -1.87 0.60
N THR A 97 18.71 -2.71 1.63
CA THR A 97 17.78 -3.84 1.78
C THR A 97 16.52 -3.48 2.58
N GLN A 98 16.46 -2.27 3.16
CA GLN A 98 15.29 -1.73 3.84
C GLN A 98 14.45 -0.88 2.90
N SER A 99 13.11 -0.95 3.02
CA SER A 99 12.22 -0.13 2.20
C SER A 99 12.41 1.37 2.44
N ALA A 100 12.74 1.76 3.68
CA ALA A 100 12.99 3.16 4.04
C ALA A 100 14.13 3.80 3.24
N TYR A 101 15.12 3.02 2.79
CA TYR A 101 16.24 3.51 1.96
C TYR A 101 15.77 4.18 0.66
N TYR A 102 14.65 3.72 0.11
CA TYR A 102 14.10 4.20 -1.16
C TYR A 102 12.98 5.22 -0.98
N TYR A 103 12.70 5.63 0.26
CA TYR A 103 11.68 6.64 0.55
C TYR A 103 12.32 8.02 0.66
N GLU A 104 12.01 8.89 -0.29
CA GLU A 104 12.35 10.30 -0.24
C GLU A 104 11.05 11.07 0.03
N GLY A 105 10.86 11.49 1.29
CA GLY A 105 9.75 12.38 1.65
C GLY A 105 10.00 13.78 1.10
N PHE A 106 8.93 14.44 0.64
CA PHE A 106 8.93 15.86 0.30
C PHE A 106 8.21 16.68 1.37
#